data_AF-A0A8H4Y1X1-F1
#
_entry.id   AF-A0A8H4Y1X1-F1
#
_cell.length_a   1.000
_cell.length_b   1.000
_cell.length_c   1.000
_cell.angle_alpha   90.00
_cell.angle_beta   90.00
_cell.angle_gamma   90.00
#
_symmetry.space_group_name_H-M   'P 1'
#
loop_
_entity.id
_entity.type
_entity.pdbx_description
1 polymer ?
#
loop_
_entity_poly.entity_id
_entity_poly.type
_entity_poly.pdbx_seq_one_letter_code
_entity_poly.pdbx_strand_id
1 'polypeptide(L)'
;MEDLEGGSFSISNPGIFGSMFGTPVINYPQSAVFNMNGIDQRVVAVNGEAVIRPMMYISLTYDHRLIDGREAVTFLNTVKKYIEDPSRMLLV
;
A
#
# COMPACT_ATOMS: atom_id res chain seq x y z
N MET A 1 19.22 -18.15 -8.17
CA MET A 1 19.61 -17.33 -6.99
C MET A 1 19.79 -15.88 -7.40
N GLU A 2 20.34 -15.63 -8.60
CA GLU A 2 20.29 -14.33 -9.29
C GLU A 2 18.88 -13.70 -9.30
N ASP A 3 17.81 -14.50 -9.47
CA ASP A 3 16.42 -14.00 -9.44
C ASP A 3 15.97 -13.35 -8.11
N LEU A 4 16.69 -13.62 -7.01
CA LEU A 4 16.40 -13.09 -5.67
C LEU A 4 17.34 -11.96 -5.27
N GLU A 5 18.33 -11.63 -6.10
CA GLU A 5 19.29 -10.57 -5.81
C GLU A 5 18.80 -9.20 -6.30
N GLY A 6 19.11 -8.16 -5.52
CA GLY A 6 18.74 -6.78 -5.84
C GLY A 6 17.30 -6.42 -5.46
N GLY A 7 16.66 -5.63 -6.33
CA GLY A 7 15.34 -5.03 -6.09
C GLY A 7 15.42 -3.65 -5.42
N SER A 8 14.62 -2.71 -5.90
CA SER A 8 14.52 -1.34 -5.37
C SER A 8 13.40 -1.16 -4.35
N PHE A 9 12.43 -2.06 -4.36
CA PHE A 9 11.20 -1.97 -3.59
C PHE A 9 10.59 -3.36 -3.40
N SER A 10 9.94 -3.59 -2.26
CA SER A 10 9.25 -4.83 -1.95
C SER A 10 7.76 -4.60 -1.76
N ILE A 11 6.96 -5.53 -2.28
CA ILE A 11 5.53 -5.65 -1.99
C ILE A 11 5.32 -6.93 -1.20
N SER A 12 4.58 -6.86 -0.10
CA SER A 12 4.19 -8.02 0.68
C SER A 12 2.68 -8.04 0.92
N ASN A 13 2.10 -9.23 1.01
CA ASN A 13 0.67 -9.42 1.16
C ASN A 13 0.34 -10.35 2.35
N PRO A 14 0.38 -9.84 3.59
CA PRO A 14 -0.12 -10.59 4.75
C PRO A 14 -1.65 -10.69 4.77
N GLY A 15 -2.37 -10.04 3.86
CA GLY A 15 -3.83 -10.14 3.74
C GLY A 15 -4.32 -11.56 3.50
N ILE A 16 -3.51 -12.43 2.90
CA ILE A 16 -3.80 -13.86 2.75
C ILE A 16 -3.99 -14.59 4.09
N PHE A 17 -3.41 -14.05 5.17
CA PHE A 17 -3.54 -14.59 6.53
C PHE A 17 -4.58 -13.84 7.37
N GLY A 18 -5.40 -12.97 6.78
CA GLY A 18 -6.40 -12.18 7.50
C GLY A 18 -5.83 -10.98 8.26
N SER A 19 -4.63 -10.49 7.89
CA SER A 19 -4.08 -9.26 8.46
C SER A 19 -5.00 -8.08 8.19
N MET A 20 -5.36 -7.32 9.23
CA MET A 20 -6.08 -6.06 9.06
C MET A 20 -5.13 -4.94 8.62
N PHE A 21 -4.02 -4.75 9.34
CA PHE A 21 -2.93 -3.84 9.02
C PHE A 21 -1.67 -4.31 9.76
N GLY A 22 -0.50 -3.85 9.31
CA GLY A 22 0.76 -4.15 9.97
C GLY A 22 1.88 -3.19 9.56
N THR A 23 2.99 -3.27 10.30
CA THR A 23 4.23 -2.52 10.06
C THR A 23 5.30 -3.47 9.51
N PRO A 24 5.36 -3.68 8.18
CA PRO A 24 6.37 -4.56 7.59
C PRO A 24 7.79 -4.08 7.89
N VAL A 25 8.74 -5.00 7.94
CA VAL A 25 10.16 -4.68 8.09
C VAL A 25 10.77 -4.50 6.70
N ILE A 26 11.56 -3.43 6.53
CA ILE A 26 12.25 -3.15 5.27
C ILE A 26 13.26 -4.26 4.96
N ASN A 27 13.25 -4.74 3.72
CA ASN A 27 14.25 -5.68 3.24
C ASN A 27 15.52 -4.92 2.80
N TYR A 28 16.48 -4.78 3.71
CA TYR A 28 17.73 -4.05 3.44
C TYR A 28 18.48 -4.68 2.25
N PRO A 29 19.04 -3.90 1.30
CA PRO A 29 19.28 -2.45 1.33
C PRO A 29 18.17 -1.56 0.72
N GLN A 30 16.95 -2.05 0.55
CA GLN A 30 15.85 -1.25 0.00
C GLN A 30 15.44 -0.11 0.94
N SER A 31 14.79 0.93 0.40
CA SER A 31 14.39 2.11 1.18
C SER A 31 12.96 2.04 1.73
N ALA A 32 12.13 1.14 1.20
CA ALA A 32 10.73 1.01 1.61
C ALA A 32 10.13 -0.36 1.24
N VAL A 33 9.04 -0.70 1.94
CA VAL A 33 8.22 -1.89 1.68
C VAL A 33 6.74 -1.53 1.79
N PHE A 34 5.95 -1.99 0.83
CA PHE A 34 4.50 -1.78 0.77
C PHE A 34 3.75 -3.06 1.10
N ASN A 35 2.75 -2.93 1.96
CA ASN A 35 1.88 -4.03 2.35
C ASN A 35 0.45 -3.87 1.83
N MET A 36 -0.04 -4.94 1.22
CA MET A 36 -1.46 -5.18 0.96
C MET A 36 -2.03 -6.04 2.08
N ASN A 37 -3.03 -5.54 2.80
CA ASN A 37 -3.69 -6.29 3.87
C ASN A 37 -4.99 -6.95 3.36
N GLY A 38 -5.73 -7.57 4.27
CA GLY A 38 -6.99 -8.22 3.96
C GLY A 38 -8.02 -7.24 3.39
N ILE A 39 -8.92 -7.78 2.57
CA ILE A 39 -10.08 -7.05 2.05
C ILE A 39 -11.30 -7.47 2.87
N ASP A 40 -11.86 -6.53 3.61
CA ASP A 40 -13.06 -6.74 4.43
C ASP A 40 -14.22 -5.86 3.95
N GLN A 41 -15.45 -6.31 4.14
CA GLN A 41 -16.64 -5.46 3.95
C GLN A 41 -16.71 -4.44 5.09
N ARG A 42 -16.66 -3.15 4.76
CA ARG A 42 -16.72 -2.06 5.74
C ARG A 42 -17.77 -1.02 5.35
N VAL A 43 -18.43 -0.47 6.36
CA VAL A 43 -19.30 0.70 6.19
C VAL A 43 -18.41 1.93 6.04
N VAL A 44 -18.56 2.64 4.94
CA VAL A 44 -17.84 3.87 4.63
C VAL A 44 -18.81 4.95 4.15
N ALA A 45 -18.47 6.21 4.39
CA ALA A 45 -19.24 7.33 3.87
C ALA A 45 -18.85 7.59 2.41
N VAL A 46 -19.82 7.53 1.49
CA VAL A 46 -19.64 7.92 0.08
C VAL A 46 -20.75 8.91 -0.26
N ASN A 47 -20.37 10.12 -0.68
CA ASN A 47 -21.32 11.21 -0.97
C ASN A 47 -22.32 11.51 0.16
N GLY A 48 -21.89 11.37 1.42
CA GLY A 48 -22.73 11.62 2.60
C GLY A 48 -23.59 10.43 3.04
N GLU A 49 -23.57 9.31 2.32
CA GLU A 49 -24.34 8.11 2.64
C GLU A 49 -23.46 6.99 3.19
N ALA A 50 -23.99 6.23 4.15
CA ALA A 50 -23.33 5.03 4.66
C ALA A 50 -23.53 3.86 3.69
N VAL A 51 -22.45 3.42 3.06
CA VAL A 51 -22.46 2.31 2.10
C VAL A 51 -21.46 1.23 2.51
N ILE A 52 -21.77 -0.02 2.21
CA ILE A 52 -20.84 -1.13 2.40
C ILE A 52 -19.92 -1.21 1.17
N ARG A 53 -18.60 -1.29 1.40
CA ARG A 53 -17.59 -1.46 0.36
C ARG A 53 -16.54 -2.50 0.78
N PRO A 54 -15.98 -3.27 -0.18
CA PRO A 54 -14.75 -4.02 0.06
C PRO A 54 -13.60 -3.03 0.26
N MET A 55 -12.99 -3.02 1.44
CA MET A 55 -11.94 -2.08 1.82
C MET A 55 -10.69 -2.83 2.26
N MET A 56 -9.53 -2.28 1.89
CA MET A 56 -8.21 -2.77 2.30
C MET A 56 -7.43 -1.63 2.95
N TYR A 57 -6.75 -1.91 4.06
CA TYR A 57 -5.69 -1.04 4.53
C TYR A 57 -4.41 -1.32 3.74
N ILE A 58 -3.75 -0.25 3.31
CA ILE A 58 -2.41 -0.30 2.74
C ILE A 58 -1.43 0.31 3.73
N SER A 59 -0.26 -0.29 3.87
CA SER A 59 0.81 0.23 4.75
C SER A 59 2.08 0.45 3.95
N LEU A 60 2.84 1.48 4.29
CA LEU A 60 4.19 1.72 3.79
C LEU A 60 5.13 1.88 4.98
N THR A 61 6.11 0.99 5.12
CA THR A 61 7.26 1.23 5.99
C THR A 61 8.38 1.79 5.12
N TYR A 62 9.02 2.85 5.56
CA TYR A 62 10.07 3.53 4.81
C TYR A 62 11.18 4.01 5.73
N ASP A 63 12.39 4.11 5.17
CA ASP A 63 13.55 4.64 5.86
C ASP A 63 13.48 6.17 5.89
N HIS A 64 13.13 6.73 7.05
CA HIS A 64 13.03 8.17 7.28
C HIS A 64 14.34 8.95 7.07
N ARG A 65 15.48 8.27 6.99
CA ARG A 65 16.76 8.91 6.65
C ARG A 65 16.82 9.31 5.17
N LEU A 66 16.00 8.67 4.34
CA LEU A 66 16.00 8.82 2.87
C LEU A 66 14.69 9.41 2.34
N ILE A 67 13.56 9.08 2.97
CA ILE A 67 12.22 9.43 2.50
C ILE A 67 11.53 10.28 3.57
N ASP A 68 11.05 11.46 3.19
CA ASP A 68 10.27 12.33 4.08
C ASP A 68 8.80 11.86 4.18
N GLY A 69 8.13 12.20 5.29
CA GLY A 69 6.74 11.86 5.51
C GLY A 69 5.81 12.37 4.40
N ARG A 70 6.10 13.55 3.83
CA ARG A 70 5.36 14.08 2.68
C ARG A 70 5.44 13.16 1.45
N GLU A 71 6.61 12.63 1.17
CA GLU A 71 6.86 11.76 0.01
C GLU A 71 6.16 10.40 0.20
N ALA A 72 6.30 9.82 1.39
CA ALA A 72 5.62 8.58 1.77
C ALA A 72 4.09 8.69 1.66
N VAL A 73 3.50 9.78 2.18
CA VAL A 73 2.05 10.01 2.11
C VAL A 73 1.60 10.27 0.67
N THR A 74 2.37 11.04 -0.10
CA THR A 74 2.07 11.28 -1.53
C THR A 74 2.09 9.99 -2.33
N PHE A 75 3.08 9.13 -2.09
CA PHE A 75 3.17 7.80 -2.70
C PHE A 75 1.94 6.95 -2.38
N LEU A 76 1.60 6.79 -1.09
CA LEU A 76 0.43 6.00 -0.68
C LEU A 76 -0.87 6.53 -1.27
N ASN A 77 -1.06 7.84 -1.29
CA ASN A 77 -2.25 8.46 -1.90
C ASN A 77 -2.32 8.22 -3.41
N THR A 78 -1.18 8.18 -4.09
CA THR A 78 -1.09 7.89 -5.53
C THR A 78 -1.45 6.44 -5.81
N VAL A 79 -0.87 5.50 -5.06
CA VAL A 79 -1.19 4.07 -5.15
C VAL A 79 -2.67 3.83 -4.86
N LYS A 80 -3.21 4.44 -3.79
CA LYS A 80 -4.65 4.39 -3.46
C LYS A 80 -5.51 4.80 -4.65
N LYS A 81 -5.24 5.97 -5.25
CA LYS A 81 -6.01 6.47 -6.39
C LYS A 81 -6.00 5.51 -7.58
N TYR A 82 -4.84 4.92 -7.88
CA TYR A 82 -4.72 3.97 -8.98
C TYR A 82 -5.39 2.63 -8.69
N ILE A 83 -5.43 2.17 -7.43
CA ILE A 83 -6.15 0.96 -7.06
C ILE A 83 -7.67 1.20 -7.10
N GLU A 84 -8.14 2.36 -6.62
CA GLU A 84 -9.55 2.74 -6.62
C GLU A 84 -10.09 3.02 -8.04
N ASP A 85 -9.24 3.49 -8.95
CA ASP A 85 -9.56 3.78 -10.34
C ASP A 85 -8.36 3.52 -11.27
N PRO A 86 -8.18 2.27 -11.74
CA PRO A 86 -7.04 1.89 -12.58
C PRO A 86 -6.97 2.62 -13.92
N SER A 87 -8.08 3.18 -14.42
CA SER A 87 -8.11 3.93 -15.68
C SER A 87 -7.18 5.15 -15.65
N ARG A 88 -6.93 5.70 -14.45
CA ARG A 88 -5.99 6.81 -14.22
C ARG A 88 -4.55 6.49 -14.59
N MET A 89 -4.15 5.22 -14.60
CA MET A 89 -2.82 4.82 -15.06
C MET A 89 -2.63 5.06 -16.57
N LEU A 90 -3.73 5.19 -17.33
CA LEU A 90 -3.73 5.43 -18.78
C LEU A 90 -3.76 6.93 -19.13
N LEU A 91 -4.08 7.78 -18.14
CA LEU A 91 -4.11 9.23 -18.29
C LEU A 91 -2.73 9.79 -17.94
N VAL A 92 -1.82 9.76 -18.92
CA VAL A 92 -0.49 10.41 -18.86
C VAL A 92 -0.56 11.87 -19.30
#